data_AF-A0A6I4TKP7-F1
#
_entry.id   AF-A0A6I4TKP7-F1
#
_cell.length_a   1.000
_cell.length_b   1.000
_cell.length_c   1.000
_cell.angle_alpha   90.00
_cell.angle_beta   90.00
_cell.angle_gamma   90.00
#
_symmetry.space_group_name_H-M   'P 1'
#
loop_
_entity.id
_entity.type
_entity.pdbx_description
1 polymer ?
#
loop_
_entity_poly.entity_id
_entity_poly.type
_entity_poly.pdbx_seq_one_letter_code
_entity_poly.pdbx_strand_id
1 'polypeptide(L)'
;MRLVLPTLAIGLLAACSPEPEAAPGIAEQGGIVIECALNGSDEFVRQCRLSEEIPGANAEFVVRHPDGGFRRLALSESPAGFDVGDGAGEASSERQGDWVVLTIENDRYRWKEPVGE
;
A
#
# COMPACT_ATOMS: atom_id res chain seq x y z
N MET A 1 52.36 -39.11 30.76
CA MET A 1 52.76 -37.68 30.70
C MET A 1 51.62 -36.89 30.10
N ARG A 2 51.01 -36.00 30.92
CA ARG A 2 50.18 -34.82 30.63
C ARG A 2 48.90 -34.94 29.77
N LEU A 3 47.79 -34.88 30.51
CA LEU A 3 46.43 -34.46 30.15
C LEU A 3 46.42 -32.99 29.65
N VAL A 4 45.70 -32.67 28.57
CA VAL A 4 45.18 -31.31 28.32
C VAL A 4 43.90 -31.38 27.46
N LEU A 5 42.74 -31.09 28.06
CA LEU A 5 41.55 -30.57 27.37
C LEU A 5 41.74 -29.06 27.18
N PRO A 6 41.24 -28.47 26.08
CA PRO A 6 40.50 -27.21 26.28
C PRO A 6 39.21 -27.07 25.44
N THR A 7 38.16 -26.64 26.17
CA THR A 7 37.23 -25.54 25.88
C THR A 7 36.58 -25.39 24.50
N LEU A 8 35.32 -25.85 24.44
CA LEU A 8 34.11 -25.02 24.32
C LEU A 8 34.27 -23.64 23.65
N ALA A 9 33.64 -23.48 22.47
CA ALA A 9 33.11 -22.21 21.98
C ALA A 9 31.81 -22.49 21.24
N ILE A 10 30.73 -22.66 22.00
CA ILE A 10 29.36 -22.57 21.48
C ILE A 10 29.16 -21.10 21.12
N GLY A 11 29.25 -20.79 19.82
CA GLY A 11 28.84 -19.50 19.29
C GLY A 11 27.34 -19.35 19.48
N LEU A 12 26.94 -18.66 20.54
CA LEU A 12 25.62 -18.05 20.63
C LEU A 12 25.55 -17.02 19.50
N LEU A 13 24.98 -17.42 18.35
CA LEU A 13 24.39 -16.43 17.46
C LEU A 13 23.29 -15.75 18.26
N ALA A 14 23.62 -14.58 18.82
CA ALA A 14 22.63 -13.62 19.27
C ALA A 14 21.74 -13.32 18.05
N ALA A 15 20.58 -13.97 18.02
CA ALA A 15 19.51 -13.61 17.13
C ALA A 15 19.11 -12.18 17.51
N CYS A 16 19.54 -11.20 16.71
CA CYS A 16 18.80 -9.95 16.62
C CYS A 16 17.43 -10.32 16.07
N SER A 17 16.48 -10.59 16.95
CA SER A 17 15.07 -10.41 16.64
C SER A 17 14.82 -8.92 16.74
N PRO A 18 14.70 -8.16 15.63
CA PRO A 18 14.02 -6.89 15.72
C PRO A 18 12.62 -7.21 16.27
N GLU A 19 12.30 -6.67 17.45
CA GLU A 19 10.92 -6.61 17.92
C GLU A 19 10.10 -5.97 16.79
N PRO A 20 8.92 -6.52 16.45
CA PRO A 20 8.05 -5.87 15.49
C PRO A 20 7.56 -4.57 16.13
N GLU A 21 8.28 -3.49 15.88
CA GLU A 21 7.77 -2.14 16.05
C GLU A 21 6.47 -2.08 15.27
N ALA A 22 5.35 -1.89 15.97
CA ALA A 22 4.05 -1.82 15.34
C ALA A 22 4.11 -0.71 14.28
N ALA A 23 3.87 -1.08 13.02
CA ALA A 23 3.84 -0.11 11.94
C ALA A 23 2.80 0.99 12.29
N PRO A 24 3.10 2.27 12.01
CA PRO A 24 2.16 3.34 12.28
C PRO A 24 0.81 3.05 11.62
N GLY A 25 -0.28 3.30 12.35
CA GLY A 25 -1.62 3.10 11.80
C GLY A 25 -1.82 3.97 10.56
N ILE A 26 -2.64 3.52 9.61
CA ILE A 26 -2.77 4.20 8.30
C ILE A 26 -3.13 5.69 8.39
N ALA A 27 -3.78 6.10 9.49
CA ALA A 27 -4.16 7.48 9.72
C ALA A 27 -2.95 8.40 9.91
N GLU A 28 -1.82 7.86 10.38
CA GLU A 28 -0.57 8.58 10.60
C GLU A 28 0.32 8.61 9.34
N GLN A 29 -0.05 7.86 8.30
CA GLN A 29 0.71 7.75 7.05
C GLN A 29 0.35 8.83 6.01
N GLY A 30 -0.51 9.78 6.36
CA GLY A 30 -0.90 10.90 5.48
C GLY A 30 -1.97 10.55 4.44
N GLY A 31 -2.04 11.37 3.39
CA GLY A 31 -3.00 11.24 2.29
C GLY A 31 -4.44 11.58 2.64
N ILE A 32 -5.30 11.58 1.64
CA ILE A 32 -6.74 11.80 1.80
C ILE A 32 -7.47 10.48 2.09
N VAL A 33 -8.60 10.56 2.79
CA VAL A 33 -9.46 9.40 2.99
C VAL A 33 -10.26 9.15 1.71
N ILE A 34 -10.20 7.92 1.19
CA ILE A 34 -10.96 7.47 0.02
C ILE A 34 -11.86 6.29 0.38
N GLU A 35 -12.82 6.03 -0.48
CA GLU A 35 -13.70 4.87 -0.33
C GLU A 35 -13.10 3.66 -1.02
N CYS A 36 -13.10 2.52 -0.33
CA CYS A 36 -12.62 1.27 -0.89
C CYS A 36 -13.50 0.09 -0.50
N ALA A 37 -13.58 -0.89 -1.39
CA ALA A 37 -14.21 -2.18 -1.19
C ALA A 37 -13.12 -3.23 -1.45
N LEU A 38 -12.52 -3.73 -0.36
CA LEU A 38 -11.34 -4.61 -0.41
C LEU A 38 -11.74 -6.08 -0.43
N ASN A 39 -10.86 -6.92 -1.00
CA ASN A 39 -11.00 -8.38 -1.01
C ASN A 39 -12.34 -8.86 -1.58
N GLY A 40 -12.86 -8.19 -2.61
CA GLY A 40 -14.13 -8.54 -3.24
C GLY A 40 -15.38 -8.11 -2.45
N SER A 41 -15.23 -7.27 -1.43
CA SER A 41 -16.38 -6.67 -0.72
C SER A 41 -17.30 -5.94 -1.71
N ASP A 42 -18.61 -6.08 -1.53
CA ASP A 42 -19.61 -5.33 -2.30
C ASP A 42 -19.74 -3.87 -1.84
N GLU A 43 -19.41 -3.58 -0.58
CA GLU A 43 -19.60 -2.29 0.06
C GLU A 43 -18.33 -1.41 0.00
N PHE A 44 -18.51 -0.16 -0.42
CA PHE A 44 -17.51 0.90 -0.32
C PHE A 44 -17.53 1.55 1.06
N VAL A 45 -16.37 1.58 1.72
CA VAL A 45 -16.21 2.18 3.05
C VAL A 45 -15.03 3.16 3.07
N ARG A 46 -15.16 4.25 3.83
CA ARG A 46 -14.15 5.32 3.97
C ARG A 46 -13.03 4.92 4.93
N GLN A 47 -12.16 4.02 4.50
CA GLN A 47 -11.08 3.49 5.33
C GLN A 47 -9.73 3.40 4.61
N CYS A 48 -9.65 3.60 3.30
CA CYS A 48 -8.37 3.63 2.61
C CYS A 48 -7.81 5.05 2.55
N ARG A 49 -6.50 5.16 2.35
CA ARG A 49 -5.80 6.45 2.18
C ARG A 49 -5.13 6.53 0.82
N LEU A 50 -5.36 7.62 0.08
CA LEU A 50 -4.65 7.92 -1.18
C LEU A 50 -3.64 9.03 -0.92
N SER A 51 -2.37 8.76 -1.22
CA SER A 51 -1.27 9.73 -1.08
C SER A 51 -0.56 9.90 -2.41
N GLU A 52 -0.20 11.13 -2.76
CA GLU A 52 0.75 11.42 -3.84
C GLU A 52 2.17 11.35 -3.26
N GLU A 53 2.96 10.37 -3.68
CA GLU A 53 4.32 10.16 -3.18
C GLU A 53 5.34 10.92 -4.05
N ILE A 54 5.07 11.05 -5.35
CA ILE A 54 5.87 11.81 -6.30
C ILE A 54 4.94 12.76 -7.05
N PRO A 55 5.20 14.09 -7.07
CA PRO A 55 4.42 15.04 -7.84
C PRO A 55 4.90 15.16 -9.30
N GLY A 56 4.01 15.67 -10.17
CA GLY A 56 4.35 16.12 -11.53
C GLY A 56 4.04 15.10 -12.64
N ALA A 57 4.78 15.17 -13.76
CA ALA A 57 4.47 14.38 -14.96
C ALA A 57 4.66 12.86 -14.78
N ASN A 58 5.48 12.45 -13.81
CA ASN A 58 5.68 11.05 -13.42
C ASN A 58 5.04 10.80 -12.05
N ALA A 59 3.85 11.36 -11.80
CA ALA A 59 3.24 11.26 -10.50
C ALA A 59 2.99 9.80 -10.12
N GLU A 60 3.35 9.46 -8.89
CA GLU A 60 3.14 8.14 -8.31
C GLU A 60 2.27 8.31 -7.06
N PHE A 61 1.22 7.49 -6.99
CA PHE A 61 0.28 7.52 -5.90
C PHE A 61 0.28 6.18 -5.17
N VAL A 62 -0.01 6.22 -3.88
CA VAL A 62 -0.16 5.01 -3.07
C VAL A 62 -1.53 5.00 -2.41
N VAL A 63 -2.27 3.91 -2.63
CA VAL A 63 -3.45 3.57 -1.85
C VAL A 63 -3.03 2.66 -0.70
N ARG A 64 -3.25 3.09 0.54
CA ARG A 64 -2.94 2.32 1.75
C ARG A 64 -4.23 1.74 2.33
N HIS A 65 -4.18 0.46 2.70
CA HIS A 65 -5.28 -0.30 3.26
C HIS A 65 -5.15 -0.41 4.79
N PRO A 66 -6.27 -0.50 5.52
CA PRO A 66 -6.26 -0.68 6.98
C PRO A 66 -5.63 -2.00 7.45
N ASP A 67 -5.54 -3.01 6.56
CA ASP A 67 -4.88 -4.30 6.83
C ASP A 67 -3.35 -4.25 6.67
N GLY A 68 -2.80 -3.08 6.34
CA GLY A 68 -1.36 -2.87 6.09
C GLY A 68 -0.93 -3.11 4.64
N GLY A 69 -1.84 -3.58 3.78
CA GLY A 69 -1.61 -3.68 2.34
C GLY A 69 -1.57 -2.31 1.66
N PHE A 70 -1.05 -2.28 0.43
CA PHE A 70 -1.07 -1.08 -0.39
C PHE A 70 -1.05 -1.41 -1.88
N ARG A 71 -1.46 -0.43 -2.71
CA ARG A 71 -1.33 -0.44 -4.18
C ARG A 71 -0.59 0.81 -4.64
N ARG A 72 0.31 0.68 -5.60
CA ARG A 72 0.92 1.83 -6.31
C ARG A 72 0.13 2.10 -7.57
N LEU A 73 -0.17 3.36 -7.81
CA LEU A 73 -0.85 3.83 -8.99
C LEU A 73 0.07 4.78 -9.76
N ALA A 74 -0.09 4.76 -11.08
CA ALA A 74 0.55 5.72 -11.98
C ALA A 74 -0.52 6.43 -12.81
N LEU A 75 -0.15 7.61 -13.33
CA LEU A 75 -0.95 8.28 -14.36
C LEU A 75 -0.98 7.44 -15.64
N SER A 76 -2.13 7.41 -16.32
CA SER A 76 -2.32 6.67 -17.58
C SER A 76 -3.31 7.36 -18.51
N GLU A 77 -3.45 6.83 -19.72
CA GLU A 77 -4.44 7.30 -20.72
C GLU A 77 -5.83 6.67 -20.53
N SER A 78 -6.04 5.92 -19.44
CA SER A 78 -7.34 5.32 -19.12
C SER A 78 -8.41 6.40 -18.86
N PRO A 79 -9.71 6.09 -18.96
CA PRO A 79 -10.78 7.08 -18.82
C PRO A 79 -10.76 7.87 -17.50
N ALA A 80 -10.30 7.26 -16.40
CA ALA A 80 -10.10 7.98 -15.14
C ALA A 80 -8.69 8.52 -14.94
N GLY A 81 -7.72 8.16 -15.79
CA GLY A 81 -6.35 8.66 -15.74
C GLY A 81 -5.41 7.89 -14.81
N PHE A 82 -5.83 6.74 -14.27
CA PHE A 82 -5.04 5.94 -13.32
C PHE A 82 -4.94 4.47 -13.76
N ASP A 83 -3.78 3.87 -13.54
CA ASP A 83 -3.49 2.44 -13.74
C ASP A 83 -2.59 1.91 -12.61
N VAL A 84 -2.32 0.61 -12.57
CA VAL A 84 -1.36 0.00 -11.66
C VAL A 84 0.05 0.47 -12.00
N GLY A 85 0.72 1.10 -11.03
CA GLY A 85 2.11 1.57 -11.18
C GLY A 85 3.16 0.49 -10.87
N ASP A 86 2.79 -0.54 -10.11
CA ASP A 86 3.67 -1.63 -9.70
C ASP A 86 3.56 -2.91 -10.55
N GLY A 87 2.62 -2.95 -11.51
CA GLY A 87 2.37 -4.11 -12.35
C GLY A 87 1.81 -5.34 -11.62
N ALA A 88 1.30 -5.22 -10.39
CA ALA A 88 0.78 -6.34 -9.61
C ALA A 88 -0.59 -6.87 -10.05
N GLY A 89 -1.17 -6.34 -11.13
CA GLY A 89 -2.46 -6.81 -11.66
C GLY A 89 -2.93 -5.96 -12.84
N GLU A 90 -4.06 -6.36 -13.43
CA GLU A 90 -4.76 -5.54 -14.41
C GLU A 90 -5.69 -4.56 -13.68
N ALA A 91 -5.61 -3.27 -14.03
CA ALA A 91 -6.56 -2.28 -13.58
C ALA A 91 -7.56 -1.94 -14.68
N SER A 92 -8.79 -1.63 -14.25
CA SER A 92 -9.72 -0.83 -15.04
C SER A 92 -10.06 0.43 -14.28
N SER A 93 -10.04 1.57 -14.97
CA SER A 93 -10.39 2.85 -14.41
C SER A 93 -11.49 3.51 -15.23
N GLU A 94 -12.47 4.09 -14.56
CA GLU A 94 -13.58 4.79 -15.20
C GLU A 94 -13.96 6.06 -14.44
N ARG A 95 -14.55 6.99 -15.19
CA ARG A 95 -15.09 8.23 -14.66
C ARG A 95 -16.59 8.06 -14.42
N GLN A 96 -17.03 8.23 -13.19
CA GLN A 96 -18.45 8.22 -12.82
C GLN A 96 -18.86 9.60 -12.28
N GLY A 97 -19.16 10.55 -13.17
CA GLY A 97 -19.34 11.95 -12.79
C GLY A 97 -18.03 12.53 -12.23
N ASP A 98 -18.07 13.07 -11.01
CA ASP A 98 -16.87 13.59 -10.33
C ASP A 98 -15.98 12.48 -9.72
N TRP A 99 -16.42 11.23 -9.79
CA TRP A 99 -15.70 10.11 -9.20
C TRP A 99 -14.69 9.51 -10.17
N VAL A 100 -13.48 9.30 -9.69
CA VAL A 100 -12.60 8.22 -10.17
C VAL A 100 -13.10 6.93 -9.55
N VAL A 101 -13.28 5.89 -10.36
CA VAL A 101 -13.52 4.52 -9.91
C VAL A 101 -12.45 3.64 -10.52
N LEU A 102 -11.71 2.94 -9.66
CA LEU A 102 -10.60 2.08 -10.04
C LEU A 102 -10.86 0.68 -9.50
N THR A 103 -10.77 -0.32 -10.36
CA THR A 103 -10.83 -1.74 -9.98
C THR A 103 -9.49 -2.37 -10.28
N ILE A 104 -8.87 -3.00 -9.28
CA ILE A 104 -7.63 -3.77 -9.41
C ILE A 104 -7.91 -5.15 -8.83
N GLU A 105 -7.91 -6.17 -9.69
CA GLU A 105 -8.30 -7.54 -9.31
C GLU A 105 -9.68 -7.56 -8.61
N ASN A 106 -9.72 -7.85 -7.31
CA ASN A 106 -10.95 -7.90 -6.49
C ASN A 106 -11.17 -6.65 -5.65
N ASP A 107 -10.23 -5.70 -5.68
CA ASP A 107 -10.32 -4.47 -4.91
C ASP A 107 -10.91 -3.35 -5.76
N ARG A 108 -11.78 -2.55 -5.17
CA ARG A 108 -12.36 -1.37 -5.81
C ARG A 108 -12.11 -0.13 -4.97
N TYR A 109 -11.75 0.96 -5.62
CA TYR A 109 -11.43 2.24 -5.00
C TYR A 109 -12.23 3.34 -5.69
N ARG A 110 -12.66 4.34 -4.92
CA ARG A 110 -13.23 5.55 -5.49
C ARG A 110 -12.93 6.79 -4.67
N TRP A 111 -12.73 7.89 -5.37
CA TRP A 111 -12.54 9.23 -4.80
C TRP A 111 -13.03 10.28 -5.78
N LYS A 112 -13.24 11.50 -5.28
CA LYS A 112 -13.60 12.64 -6.14
C LYS A 112 -12.35 13.41 -6.54
N GLU A 113 -12.33 13.90 -7.77
CA GLU A 113 -11.30 14.83 -8.25
C GLU A 113 -11.85 16.27 -8.38
N PRO A 114 -11.04 17.31 -8.07
CA PRO A 114 -9.71 17.20 -7.47
C PRO A 114 -9.81 16.58 -6.06
N VAL A 115 -8.74 15.89 -5.66
CA VAL A 115 -8.65 15.20 -4.38
C VAL A 115 -8.61 16.20 -3.21
N GLY A 116 -9.79 16.71 -2.84
CA GLY A 116 -9.99 17.68 -1.76
C GLY A 116 -9.55 19.10 -2.12
N GLU A 117 -10.42 20.06 -1.82
CA GLU A 117 -10.09 21.49 -1.70
C GLU A 117 -9.76 21.81 -0.24
#